data_AF-A0AAV6FRU3-F1
#
_entry.id   AF-A0AAV6FRU3-F1
#
_cell.length_a   1.000
_cell.length_b   1.000
_cell.length_c   1.000
_cell.angle_alpha   90.00
_cell.angle_beta   90.00
_cell.angle_gamma   90.00
#
_symmetry.space_group_name_H-M   'P 1'
#
loop_
_entity.id
_entity.type
_entity.pdbx_description
1 polymer ?
#
loop_
_entity_poly.entity_id
_entity_poly.type
_entity_poly.pdbx_seq_one_letter_code
_entity_poly.pdbx_strand_id
1 'polypeptide(L)'
;MDLSDALGGPWPGQNNQQQSGGPLWPGQPNQPGQPSNPTWPGQPSQPTWPGQPNQPGQPTWPGQPNQPSQPTWPGQPNQPSQPTWPGQPNQPSQPTWPAQPNAPAWPGPSPPTAPQVLPQRPLTVPYDQTLPSGVYDKLLITITGNVKPHAKRITVNLGKGKDIAFHFNPRFDEYGKKVIVRNSLIGSQWGKEERDCPRFPFVAGQPFELKILCSHNEYKVAVNKSHLLEFRHRVKELNMINSLSIYDDVTLTSVNIETLP
;
A
#
# COMPACT_ATOMS: atom_id res chain seq x y z
N MET A 1 16.91 -1.17 -14.03
CA MET A 1 15.68 -1.41 -14.81
C MET A 1 14.70 -0.37 -14.32
N ASP A 2 14.53 0.66 -15.14
CA ASP A 2 13.68 1.80 -14.86
C ASP A 2 12.22 1.42 -15.17
N LEU A 3 11.26 2.08 -14.53
CA LEU A 3 9.83 1.73 -14.66
C LEU A 3 9.27 1.93 -16.07
N SER A 4 10.01 2.62 -16.93
CA SER A 4 9.71 2.79 -18.35
C SER A 4 9.87 1.50 -19.17
N ASP A 5 10.72 0.56 -18.73
CA ASP A 5 11.14 -0.56 -19.59
C ASP A 5 10.23 -1.80 -19.48
N ALA A 6 9.25 -1.80 -18.58
CA ALA A 6 8.51 -3.00 -18.19
C ALA A 6 7.12 -3.16 -18.85
N LEU A 7 6.71 -2.29 -19.79
CA LEU A 7 5.34 -2.26 -20.33
C LEU A 7 5.19 -2.49 -21.84
N GLY A 8 6.21 -3.00 -22.54
CA GLY A 8 6.15 -3.27 -23.98
C GLY A 8 6.23 -4.75 -24.34
N GLY A 9 5.10 -5.44 -24.45
CA GLY A 9 5.05 -6.80 -25.02
C GLY A 9 3.64 -7.23 -25.42
N PRO A 10 3.38 -7.60 -26.69
CA PRO A 10 2.05 -7.96 -27.16
C PRO A 10 1.70 -9.43 -26.93
N TRP A 11 0.42 -9.70 -26.71
CA TRP A 11 -0.22 -11.02 -26.68
C TRP A 11 -0.43 -11.56 -28.11
N PRO A 12 -0.23 -12.86 -28.41
CA PRO A 12 -0.65 -13.43 -29.69
C PRO A 12 -1.99 -14.16 -29.57
N GLY A 13 -2.91 -13.82 -30.46
CA GLY A 13 -4.11 -14.58 -30.77
C GLY A 13 -4.16 -14.94 -32.26
N GLN A 14 -4.53 -16.21 -32.51
CA GLN A 14 -5.39 -16.77 -33.58
C GLN A 14 -5.23 -16.44 -35.09
N ASN A 15 -5.55 -17.49 -35.87
CA ASN A 15 -5.98 -17.57 -37.29
C ASN A 15 -4.85 -17.59 -38.36
N ASN A 16 -4.92 -18.29 -39.51
CA ASN A 16 -5.93 -19.16 -40.15
C ASN A 16 -5.26 -20.07 -41.21
N GLN A 17 -5.96 -21.15 -41.59
CA GLN A 17 -5.98 -21.92 -42.84
C GLN A 17 -5.00 -21.60 -44.01
N GLN A 18 -4.48 -22.67 -44.63
CA GLN A 18 -4.52 -22.81 -46.10
C GLN A 18 -4.51 -24.28 -46.58
N GLN A 19 -5.44 -24.59 -47.49
CA GLN A 19 -5.64 -25.86 -48.20
C GLN A 19 -4.67 -26.03 -49.37
N SER A 20 -4.40 -27.27 -49.80
CA SER A 20 -4.47 -27.69 -51.21
C SER A 20 -4.14 -29.18 -51.39
N GLY A 21 -4.78 -29.83 -52.36
CA GLY A 21 -4.31 -31.09 -52.96
C GLY A 21 -5.38 -32.18 -53.13
N GLY A 22 -5.86 -32.34 -54.36
CA GLY A 22 -6.88 -33.29 -54.81
C GLY A 22 -6.42 -34.76 -54.99
N PRO A 23 -7.21 -35.59 -55.69
CA PRO A 23 -7.62 -36.93 -55.24
C PRO A 23 -6.83 -38.07 -55.87
N LEU A 24 -6.90 -39.27 -55.27
CA LEU A 24 -6.80 -40.59 -55.93
C LEU A 24 -7.22 -41.71 -54.96
N TRP A 25 -8.23 -42.51 -55.34
CA TRP A 25 -8.53 -43.83 -54.78
C TRP A 25 -7.78 -44.89 -55.61
N PRO A 26 -7.29 -46.01 -55.04
CA PRO A 26 -8.17 -47.19 -54.86
C PRO A 26 -7.87 -48.08 -53.63
N GLY A 27 -8.88 -48.88 -53.24
CA GLY A 27 -8.70 -50.17 -52.56
C GLY A 27 -9.12 -50.23 -51.09
N GLN A 28 -10.24 -50.91 -50.80
CA GLN A 28 -10.60 -51.36 -49.44
C GLN A 28 -9.69 -52.51 -48.98
N PRO A 29 -9.26 -52.49 -47.71
CA PRO A 29 -9.10 -53.70 -46.91
C PRO A 29 -10.17 -53.77 -45.80
N ASN A 30 -10.51 -55.00 -45.41
CA ASN A 30 -11.57 -55.39 -44.46
C ASN A 30 -11.66 -54.55 -43.16
N GLN A 31 -12.89 -54.32 -42.70
CA GLN A 31 -13.19 -53.82 -41.36
C GLN A 31 -12.63 -54.77 -40.27
N PRO A 32 -11.89 -54.28 -39.27
CA PRO A 32 -11.73 -54.99 -38.01
C PRO A 32 -13.08 -55.02 -37.29
N GLY A 33 -13.49 -56.18 -36.77
CA GLY A 33 -14.71 -56.31 -35.97
C GLY A 33 -14.69 -55.40 -34.74
N GLN A 34 -15.86 -54.87 -34.36
CA GLN A 34 -16.00 -54.06 -33.15
C GLN A 34 -15.61 -54.87 -31.90
N PRO A 35 -14.83 -54.31 -30.97
CA PRO A 35 -14.63 -54.94 -29.68
C PRO A 35 -15.94 -54.93 -28.88
N SER A 36 -16.27 -56.05 -28.26
CA SER A 36 -17.39 -56.18 -27.33
C SER A 36 -17.22 -55.24 -26.13
N ASN A 37 -18.28 -54.51 -25.79
CA ASN A 37 -18.32 -53.56 -24.69
C ASN A 37 -17.97 -54.26 -23.35
N PRO A 38 -17.08 -53.73 -22.51
CA PRO A 38 -16.76 -54.35 -21.23
C PRO A 38 -18.00 -54.35 -20.33
N THR A 39 -18.30 -55.51 -19.73
CA THR A 39 -19.33 -55.63 -18.70
C THR A 39 -18.88 -54.88 -17.46
N TRP A 40 -19.66 -53.87 -17.03
CA TRP A 40 -19.46 -53.19 -15.76
C TRP A 40 -19.56 -54.20 -14.61
N PRO A 41 -18.66 -54.16 -13.60
CA PRO A 41 -18.83 -54.96 -12.40
C PRO A 41 -20.13 -54.53 -11.68
N GLY A 42 -20.87 -55.52 -11.18
CA GLY A 42 -22.11 -55.30 -10.44
C GLY A 42 -21.91 -54.38 -9.24
N GLN A 43 -22.94 -53.59 -8.93
CA GLN A 43 -22.93 -52.61 -7.85
C GLN A 43 -22.60 -53.28 -6.49
N PRO A 44 -21.67 -52.74 -5.68
CA PRO A 44 -21.45 -53.26 -4.33
C PRO A 44 -22.71 -53.08 -3.48
N SER A 45 -23.04 -54.09 -2.67
CA SER A 45 -24.09 -54.00 -1.66
C SER A 45 -23.77 -52.88 -0.65
N GLN A 46 -24.78 -52.08 -0.29
CA GLN A 46 -24.61 -50.97 0.65
C GLN A 46 -24.12 -51.46 2.04
N PRO A 47 -23.22 -50.72 2.69
CA PRO A 47 -22.78 -51.06 4.04
C PRO A 47 -23.91 -50.81 5.04
N THR A 48 -24.13 -51.77 5.94
CA THR A 48 -25.02 -51.60 7.09
C THR A 48 -24.37 -50.66 8.10
N TRP A 49 -25.08 -49.60 8.50
CA TRP A 49 -24.63 -48.69 9.55
C TRP A 49 -24.45 -49.43 10.88
N PRO A 50 -23.40 -49.14 11.67
CA PRO A 50 -23.30 -49.65 13.03
C PRO A 50 -24.46 -49.11 13.88
N GLY A 51 -24.97 -49.95 14.78
CA GLY A 51 -26.04 -49.57 15.71
C GLY A 51 -25.67 -48.36 16.55
N GLN A 52 -26.67 -47.55 16.89
CA GLN A 52 -26.48 -46.34 17.70
C GLN A 52 -25.86 -46.68 19.06
N PRO A 53 -24.82 -45.94 19.51
CA PRO A 53 -24.34 -46.05 20.89
C PRO A 53 -25.43 -45.60 21.86
N ASN A 54 -25.55 -46.27 23.00
CA ASN A 54 -26.40 -45.80 24.10
C ASN A 54 -25.96 -44.41 24.55
N GLN A 55 -26.93 -43.54 24.87
CA GLN A 55 -26.63 -42.20 25.34
C GLN A 55 -25.84 -42.25 26.66
N PRO A 56 -24.78 -41.42 26.81
CA PRO A 56 -24.13 -41.23 28.10
C PRO A 56 -25.13 -40.69 29.12
N GLY A 57 -25.05 -41.19 30.36
CA GLY A 57 -25.82 -40.63 31.48
C GLY A 57 -25.53 -39.13 31.66
N GLN A 58 -26.53 -38.35 32.05
CA GLN A 58 -26.36 -36.91 32.28
C GLN A 58 -25.32 -36.64 33.38
N PRO A 59 -24.37 -35.72 33.17
CA PRO A 59 -23.48 -35.29 34.22
C PRO A 59 -24.26 -34.51 35.28
N THR A 60 -24.10 -34.88 36.55
CA THR A 60 -24.59 -34.08 37.67
C THR A 60 -23.70 -32.85 37.82
N TRP A 61 -24.32 -31.67 37.79
CA TRP A 61 -23.61 -30.41 38.00
C TRP A 61 -23.01 -30.36 39.41
N PRO A 62 -21.76 -29.89 39.58
CA PRO A 62 -21.25 -29.57 40.91
C PRO A 62 -22.12 -28.44 41.52
N GLY A 63 -22.39 -28.55 42.83
CA GLY A 63 -23.16 -27.54 43.56
C GLY A 63 -22.57 -26.14 43.40
N GLN A 64 -23.43 -25.12 43.38
CA GLN A 64 -23.00 -23.73 43.23
C GLN A 64 -22.02 -23.34 44.35
N PRO A 65 -20.85 -22.76 44.02
CA PRO A 65 -20.03 -22.08 45.01
C PRO A 65 -20.80 -20.90 45.61
N ASN A 66 -20.69 -20.69 46.93
CA ASN A 66 -21.22 -19.48 47.56
C ASN A 66 -20.62 -18.24 46.90
N GLN A 67 -21.44 -17.22 46.66
CA GLN A 67 -20.98 -15.96 46.10
C GLN A 67 -19.93 -15.32 47.02
N PRO A 68 -18.77 -14.90 46.49
CA PRO A 68 -17.86 -14.04 47.23
C PRO A 68 -18.55 -12.72 47.57
N SER A 69 -18.36 -12.21 48.79
CA SER A 69 -18.75 -10.86 49.16
C SER A 69 -18.11 -9.85 48.20
N GLN A 70 -18.87 -8.80 47.81
CA GLN A 70 -18.35 -7.78 46.91
C GLN A 70 -17.12 -7.07 47.54
N PRO A 71 -16.03 -6.88 46.77
CA PRO A 71 -14.92 -6.08 47.23
C PRO A 71 -15.36 -4.61 47.32
N THR A 72 -15.12 -3.98 48.48
CA THR A 72 -15.26 -2.54 48.63
C THR A 72 -14.17 -1.85 47.82
N TRP A 73 -14.57 -1.02 46.85
CA TRP A 73 -13.63 -0.21 46.07
C TRP A 73 -12.82 0.71 46.99
N PRO A 74 -11.49 0.83 46.78
CA PRO A 74 -10.74 1.93 47.36
C PRO A 74 -11.34 3.26 46.89
N GLY A 75 -11.45 4.25 47.79
CA GLY A 75 -11.90 5.59 47.43
C GLY A 75 -11.09 6.16 46.26
N GLN A 76 -11.74 6.94 45.39
CA GLN A 76 -11.08 7.56 44.24
C GLN A 76 -9.83 8.34 44.68
N PRO A 77 -8.65 8.08 44.08
CA PRO A 77 -7.52 8.98 44.24
C PRO A 77 -7.89 10.35 43.69
N ASN A 78 -7.56 11.43 44.41
CA ASN A 78 -7.66 12.78 43.87
C ASN A 78 -6.87 12.88 42.57
N GLN A 79 -7.48 13.52 41.56
CA GLN A 79 -6.84 13.76 40.27
C GLN A 79 -5.52 14.54 40.49
N PRO A 80 -4.39 14.08 39.94
CA PRO A 80 -3.17 14.87 39.93
C PRO A 80 -3.41 16.14 39.12
N SER A 81 -2.97 17.28 39.64
CA SER A 81 -2.91 18.54 38.90
C SER A 81 -2.15 18.33 37.58
N GLN A 82 -2.65 18.88 36.48
CA GLN A 82 -1.94 18.81 35.19
C GLN A 82 -0.52 19.40 35.33
N PRO A 83 0.51 18.75 34.79
CA PRO A 83 1.84 19.32 34.74
C PRO A 83 1.82 20.53 33.79
N THR A 84 2.21 21.70 34.30
CA THR A 84 2.50 22.87 33.47
C THR A 84 3.74 22.56 32.64
N TRP A 85 3.59 22.55 31.31
CA TRP A 85 4.74 22.49 30.41
C TRP A 85 5.71 23.63 30.73
N PRO A 86 7.03 23.37 30.81
CA PRO A 86 7.99 24.46 30.87
C PRO A 86 7.84 25.32 29.62
N GLY A 87 7.82 26.65 29.81
CA GLY A 87 7.76 27.59 28.70
C GLY A 87 8.88 27.34 27.69
N GLN A 88 8.59 27.52 26.40
CA GLN A 88 9.59 27.40 25.35
C GLN A 88 10.81 28.28 25.67
N PRO A 89 12.04 27.77 25.55
CA PRO A 89 13.23 28.61 25.62
C PRO A 89 13.15 29.67 24.52
N ASN A 90 13.35 30.95 24.87
CA ASN A 90 13.54 31.99 23.86
C ASN A 90 14.72 31.60 22.97
N GLN A 91 14.53 31.66 21.65
CA GLN A 91 15.62 31.46 20.70
C GLN A 91 16.74 32.45 20.98
N PRO A 92 18.02 32.02 20.97
CA PRO A 92 19.15 32.95 21.06
C PRO A 92 19.08 33.94 19.91
N SER A 93 19.21 35.24 20.22
CA SER A 93 19.41 36.29 19.23
C SER A 93 20.60 35.92 18.34
N GLN A 94 20.45 36.00 17.02
CA GLN A 94 21.59 35.82 16.11
C GLN A 94 22.69 36.84 16.43
N PRO A 95 23.98 36.47 16.35
CA PRO A 95 25.06 37.43 16.52
C PRO A 95 24.98 38.48 15.40
N THR A 96 24.81 39.75 15.78
CA THR A 96 24.95 40.87 14.86
C THR A 96 26.41 40.97 14.45
N TRP A 97 26.71 40.76 13.18
CA TRP A 97 28.02 41.09 12.61
C TRP A 97 28.32 42.59 12.85
N PRO A 98 29.57 42.96 13.18
CA PRO A 98 29.93 44.36 13.34
C PRO A 98 29.64 45.12 12.04
N ALA A 99 29.04 46.31 12.17
CA ALA A 99 28.79 47.18 11.03
C ALA A 99 30.11 47.51 10.33
N GLN A 100 30.20 47.24 9.03
CA GLN A 100 31.34 47.68 8.22
C GLN A 100 31.35 49.22 8.15
N PRO A 101 32.52 49.88 8.26
CA PRO A 101 32.63 51.32 8.03
C PRO A 101 32.19 51.66 6.61
N ASN A 102 31.39 52.73 6.45
CA ASN A 102 30.98 53.26 5.14
C ASN A 102 32.20 53.54 4.25
N ALA A 103 32.45 52.67 3.27
CA ALA A 103 33.34 52.97 2.15
C ALA A 103 32.53 53.77 1.09
N PRO A 104 33.13 54.77 0.42
CA PRO A 104 32.45 55.58 -0.58
C PRO A 104 31.99 54.73 -1.78
N ALA A 105 30.78 55.01 -2.27
CA ALA A 105 30.14 54.28 -3.35
C ALA A 105 30.90 54.46 -4.69
N TRP A 106 31.49 53.38 -5.19
CA TRP A 106 31.98 53.29 -6.56
C TRP A 106 30.83 52.82 -7.48
N PRO A 107 30.57 53.46 -8.63
CA PRO A 107 29.60 52.96 -9.61
C PRO A 107 30.26 51.82 -10.41
N GLY A 108 30.11 50.59 -9.94
CA GLY A 108 30.51 49.38 -10.66
C GLY A 108 29.39 48.33 -10.63
N PRO A 109 29.27 47.47 -11.67
CA PRO A 109 28.24 46.43 -11.70
C PRO A 109 28.41 45.47 -10.52
N SER A 110 27.31 45.17 -9.84
CA SER A 110 27.29 44.25 -8.69
C SER A 110 27.84 42.88 -9.10
N PRO A 111 28.67 42.22 -8.26
CA PRO A 111 29.10 40.86 -8.54
C PRO A 111 27.88 39.93 -8.62
N PRO A 112 27.90 38.90 -9.48
CA PRO A 112 26.80 37.97 -9.60
C PRO A 112 26.57 37.28 -8.25
N THR A 113 25.34 37.35 -7.75
CA THR A 113 24.92 36.68 -6.53
C THR A 113 25.11 35.18 -6.74
N ALA A 114 26.05 34.56 -6.02
CA ALA A 114 26.15 33.10 -5.99
C ALA A 114 24.76 32.55 -5.59
N PRO A 115 24.25 31.49 -6.25
CA PRO A 115 22.95 30.93 -5.91
C PRO A 115 22.97 30.53 -4.44
N GLN A 116 22.17 31.24 -3.63
CA GLN A 116 21.96 30.87 -2.25
C GLN A 116 21.18 29.56 -2.25
N VAL A 117 21.90 28.45 -2.14
CA VAL A 117 21.30 27.15 -1.79
C VAL A 117 20.82 27.30 -0.36
N LEU A 118 19.57 27.74 -0.20
CA LEU A 118 18.90 27.72 1.10
C LEU A 118 19.05 26.29 1.66
N PRO A 119 19.49 26.11 2.91
CA PRO A 119 19.48 24.79 3.52
C PRO A 119 18.04 24.27 3.50
N GLN A 120 17.81 23.21 2.71
CA GLN A 120 16.53 22.53 2.61
C GLN A 120 16.13 22.12 4.03
N ARG A 121 15.00 22.64 4.53
CA ARG A 121 14.50 22.24 5.85
C ARG A 121 14.28 20.72 5.83
N PRO A 122 14.72 19.99 6.87
CA PRO A 122 14.48 18.55 6.95
C PRO A 122 12.96 18.28 6.90
N LEU A 123 12.56 17.31 6.08
CA LEU A 123 11.16 16.91 5.94
C LEU A 123 10.70 16.24 7.25
N THR A 124 9.57 16.71 7.80
CA THR A 124 8.97 16.15 9.01
C THR A 124 7.84 15.18 8.67
N VAL A 125 7.58 14.23 9.57
CA VAL A 125 6.47 13.27 9.47
C VAL A 125 5.55 13.48 10.68
N PRO A 126 4.23 13.72 10.52
CA PRO A 126 3.47 13.68 9.28
C PRO A 126 3.90 14.77 8.27
N TYR A 127 3.85 14.40 7.00
CA TYR A 127 4.17 15.25 5.86
C TYR A 127 2.92 15.47 5.03
N ASP A 128 2.61 16.71 4.72
CA ASP A 128 1.49 17.09 3.87
C ASP A 128 1.99 17.99 2.75
N GLN A 129 1.56 17.70 1.52
CA GLN A 129 1.91 18.47 0.34
C GLN A 129 0.67 18.66 -0.54
N THR A 130 0.43 19.91 -0.95
CA THR A 130 -0.59 20.23 -1.94
C THR A 130 -0.11 19.85 -3.34
N LEU A 131 -1.01 19.27 -4.14
CA LEU A 131 -0.85 19.01 -5.56
C LEU A 131 -1.74 20.03 -6.31
N PRO A 132 -1.20 21.18 -6.76
CA PRO A 132 -2.03 22.29 -7.25
C PRO A 132 -2.92 21.93 -8.44
N SER A 133 -2.44 21.05 -9.32
CA SER A 133 -3.17 20.57 -10.50
C SER A 133 -3.94 19.27 -10.23
N GLY A 134 -4.01 18.83 -8.97
CA GLY A 134 -4.41 17.48 -8.59
C GLY A 134 -3.46 16.42 -9.13
N VAL A 135 -3.97 15.19 -9.27
CA VAL A 135 -3.26 14.13 -10.01
C VAL A 135 -3.72 14.09 -11.45
N TYR A 136 -2.85 13.66 -12.35
CA TYR A 136 -3.12 13.57 -13.78
C TYR A 136 -2.27 12.46 -14.41
N ASP A 137 -2.59 12.09 -15.65
CA ASP A 137 -1.84 11.08 -16.39
C ASP A 137 -0.36 11.49 -16.51
N LYS A 138 0.54 10.53 -16.29
CA LYS A 138 2.00 10.70 -16.25
C LYS A 138 2.56 11.45 -15.03
N LEU A 139 1.75 11.85 -14.06
CA LEU A 139 2.26 12.39 -12.80
C LEU A 139 2.99 11.26 -12.03
N LEU A 140 4.28 11.45 -11.76
CA LEU A 140 5.09 10.56 -10.95
C LEU A 140 5.41 11.24 -9.61
N ILE A 141 5.04 10.56 -8.53
CA ILE A 141 5.41 10.94 -7.16
C ILE A 141 6.51 9.97 -6.70
N THR A 142 7.67 10.49 -6.36
CA THR A 142 8.81 9.72 -5.83
C THR A 142 9.08 10.12 -4.39
N ILE A 143 8.97 9.17 -3.46
CA ILE A 143 9.18 9.35 -2.02
C ILE A 143 10.40 8.52 -1.62
N THR A 144 11.41 9.16 -1.05
CA THR A 144 12.58 8.47 -0.48
C THR A 144 12.70 8.73 1.00
N GLY A 145 13.21 7.76 1.74
CA GLY A 145 13.35 7.87 3.19
C GLY A 145 13.82 6.58 3.83
N ASN A 146 13.66 6.49 5.14
CA ASN A 146 13.94 5.29 5.92
C ASN A 146 12.68 4.85 6.65
N VAL A 147 12.49 3.53 6.71
CA VAL A 147 11.53 2.92 7.62
C VAL A 147 12.10 3.00 9.04
N LYS A 148 11.32 3.47 10.02
CA LYS A 148 11.78 3.51 11.42
C LYS A 148 12.07 2.10 11.94
N PRO A 149 13.00 1.93 12.90
CA PRO A 149 13.13 0.68 13.64
C PRO A 149 11.79 0.30 14.29
N HIS A 150 11.48 -0.99 14.34
CA HIS A 150 10.22 -1.50 14.91
C HIS A 150 8.93 -0.93 14.29
N ALA A 151 8.99 -0.52 13.01
CA ALA A 151 7.83 -0.01 12.29
C ALA A 151 6.66 -0.99 12.34
N LYS A 152 5.47 -0.47 12.62
CA LYS A 152 4.19 -1.18 12.58
C LYS A 152 3.48 -0.92 11.26
N ARG A 153 3.52 0.32 10.77
CA ARG A 153 2.86 0.70 9.52
C ARG A 153 3.50 1.92 8.85
N ILE A 154 3.24 2.06 7.56
CA ILE A 154 3.52 3.27 6.78
C ILE A 154 2.18 3.68 6.18
N THR A 155 1.90 4.98 6.11
CA THR A 155 0.70 5.45 5.40
C THR A 155 1.06 6.52 4.39
N VAL A 156 0.56 6.33 3.16
CA VAL A 156 0.59 7.33 2.09
C VAL A 156 -0.83 7.48 1.56
N ASN A 157 -1.34 8.72 1.57
CA ASN A 157 -2.69 9.06 1.09
C ASN A 157 -2.61 10.07 -0.05
N LEU A 158 -3.41 9.84 -1.10
CA LEU A 158 -3.81 10.86 -2.05
C LEU A 158 -5.25 11.26 -1.77
N GLY A 159 -5.48 12.53 -1.42
CA GLY A 159 -6.77 13.02 -0.92
C GLY A 159 -7.50 13.98 -1.85
N LYS A 160 -8.83 14.01 -1.71
CA LYS A 160 -9.77 14.95 -2.34
C LYS A 160 -10.66 15.52 -1.24
N GLY A 161 -10.29 16.67 -0.67
CA GLY A 161 -11.01 17.23 0.48
C GLY A 161 -10.99 16.29 1.69
N LYS A 162 -12.16 15.76 2.09
CA LYS A 162 -12.28 14.78 3.19
C LYS A 162 -12.15 13.32 2.74
N ASP A 163 -12.17 13.08 1.43
CA ASP A 163 -12.05 11.74 0.86
C ASP A 163 -10.56 11.39 0.66
N ILE A 164 -10.26 10.09 0.69
CA ILE A 164 -8.97 9.52 0.32
C ILE A 164 -9.19 8.73 -0.97
N ALA A 165 -8.72 9.27 -2.08
CA ALA A 165 -8.81 8.61 -3.37
C ALA A 165 -7.94 7.36 -3.43
N PHE A 166 -6.74 7.43 -2.85
CA PHE A 166 -5.82 6.30 -2.75
C PHE A 166 -5.15 6.26 -1.38
N HIS A 167 -5.44 5.24 -0.61
CA HIS A 167 -4.78 4.90 0.64
C HIS A 167 -3.82 3.74 0.37
N PHE A 168 -2.52 3.93 0.61
CA PHE A 168 -1.50 2.90 0.52
C PHE A 168 -0.91 2.67 1.91
N ASN A 169 -1.10 1.46 2.45
CA ASN A 169 -0.80 1.17 3.85
C ASN A 169 -0.06 -0.17 4.04
N PRO A 170 1.27 -0.19 3.91
CA PRO A 170 2.11 -1.28 4.38
C PRO A 170 1.98 -1.47 5.90
N ARG A 171 1.64 -2.68 6.32
CA ARG A 171 1.54 -3.11 7.73
C ARG A 171 2.57 -4.22 7.96
N PHE A 172 3.46 -4.01 8.92
CA PHE A 172 4.57 -4.92 9.21
C PHE A 172 4.14 -6.13 10.05
N ASP A 173 3.00 -6.02 10.73
CA ASP A 173 2.39 -7.11 11.47
C ASP A 173 0.86 -6.94 11.49
N GLU A 174 0.17 -7.82 10.79
CA GLU A 174 -1.26 -8.05 10.87
C GLU A 174 -1.47 -9.55 11.11
N TYR A 175 -1.62 -9.93 12.37
CA TYR A 175 -1.74 -11.33 12.82
C TYR A 175 -0.55 -12.20 12.40
N GLY A 176 0.68 -11.70 12.57
CA GLY A 176 1.92 -12.39 12.22
C GLY A 176 2.28 -12.34 10.74
N LYS A 177 1.52 -11.57 9.93
CA LYS A 177 1.76 -11.43 8.49
C LYS A 177 2.02 -9.98 8.11
N LYS A 178 2.97 -9.78 7.21
CA LYS A 178 3.18 -8.50 6.54
C LYS A 178 2.19 -8.37 5.39
N VAL A 179 1.46 -7.27 5.32
CA VAL A 179 0.44 -7.03 4.29
C VAL A 179 0.50 -5.60 3.81
N ILE A 180 0.13 -5.35 2.55
CA ILE A 180 -0.08 -3.99 2.04
C ILE A 180 -1.56 -3.87 1.74
N VAL A 181 -2.23 -2.95 2.45
CA VAL A 181 -3.63 -2.63 2.19
C VAL A 181 -3.70 -1.44 1.26
N ARG A 182 -4.46 -1.56 0.16
CA ARG A 182 -4.92 -0.41 -0.60
C ARG A 182 -6.42 -0.25 -0.49
N ASN A 183 -6.88 1.00 -0.39
CA ASN A 183 -8.31 1.28 -0.36
C ASN A 183 -8.59 2.75 -0.75
N SER A 184 -9.86 3.12 -0.76
CA SER A 184 -10.33 4.51 -0.83
C SER A 184 -11.31 4.76 0.32
N LEU A 185 -11.29 5.98 0.85
CA LEU A 185 -12.29 6.50 1.79
C LEU A 185 -13.14 7.51 1.02
N ILE A 186 -14.43 7.25 0.82
CA ILE A 186 -15.33 8.14 0.08
C ILE A 186 -16.58 8.36 0.91
N GLY A 187 -16.94 9.62 1.19
CA GLY A 187 -18.09 9.94 2.02
C GLY A 187 -17.96 9.37 3.44
N SER A 188 -16.75 9.40 3.99
CA SER A 188 -16.41 8.83 5.32
C SER A 188 -16.56 7.31 5.44
N GLN A 189 -16.67 6.58 4.33
CA GLN A 189 -16.73 5.12 4.32
C GLN A 189 -15.55 4.52 3.58
N TRP A 190 -14.91 3.53 4.21
CA TRP A 190 -13.87 2.74 3.55
C TRP A 190 -14.52 1.79 2.54
N GLY A 191 -13.95 1.74 1.33
CA GLY A 191 -14.39 0.79 0.31
C GLY A 191 -13.88 -0.63 0.55
N LYS A 192 -13.96 -1.46 -0.49
CA LYS A 192 -13.38 -2.80 -0.49
C LYS A 192 -11.85 -2.72 -0.43
N GLU A 193 -11.22 -3.40 0.52
CA GLU A 193 -9.76 -3.48 0.59
C GLU A 193 -9.20 -4.33 -0.56
N GLU A 194 -8.06 -3.91 -1.10
CA GLU A 194 -7.23 -4.69 -2.01
C GLU A 194 -5.91 -5.03 -1.32
N ARG A 195 -5.61 -6.32 -1.22
CA ARG A 195 -4.49 -6.84 -0.41
C ARG A 195 -3.51 -7.71 -1.22
N ASP A 196 -3.88 -8.07 -2.44
CA ASP A 196 -3.06 -8.88 -3.34
C ASP A 196 -1.76 -8.15 -3.63
N CYS A 197 -0.64 -8.76 -3.23
CA CYS A 197 0.69 -8.19 -3.39
C CYS A 197 1.70 -9.32 -3.54
N PRO A 198 2.57 -9.31 -4.57
CA PRO A 198 3.52 -10.40 -4.81
C PRO A 198 4.62 -10.49 -3.74
N ARG A 199 4.89 -9.39 -3.01
CA ARG A 199 5.95 -9.32 -2.00
C ARG A 199 5.72 -8.15 -1.03
N PHE A 200 6.45 -8.14 0.09
CA PHE A 200 6.51 -7.00 1.00
C PHE A 200 7.93 -6.36 0.95
N PRO A 201 8.12 -5.22 0.25
CA PRO A 201 9.45 -4.64 0.00
C PRO A 201 10.12 -3.97 1.20
N PHE A 202 9.33 -3.60 2.21
CA PHE A 202 9.79 -2.70 3.26
C PHE A 202 10.44 -3.49 4.40
N VAL A 203 11.56 -2.97 4.89
CA VAL A 203 12.34 -3.57 5.98
C VAL A 203 12.55 -2.49 7.05
N ALA A 204 12.21 -2.80 8.30
CA ALA A 204 12.39 -1.86 9.40
C ALA A 204 13.86 -1.45 9.55
N GLY A 205 14.11 -0.15 9.73
CA GLY A 205 15.46 0.41 9.80
C GLY A 205 16.17 0.60 8.46
N GLN A 206 15.58 0.19 7.34
CA GLN A 206 16.21 0.28 6.01
C GLN A 206 15.67 1.44 5.18
N PRO A 207 16.46 1.96 4.23
CA PRO A 207 15.98 2.94 3.27
C PRO A 207 14.96 2.34 2.30
N PHE A 208 14.11 3.19 1.74
CA PHE A 208 13.19 2.83 0.67
C PHE A 208 13.09 3.95 -0.37
N GLU A 209 12.77 3.55 -1.59
CA GLU A 209 12.28 4.43 -2.65
C GLU A 209 10.89 3.93 -3.07
N LEU A 210 9.86 4.74 -2.89
CA LEU A 210 8.49 4.50 -3.30
C LEU A 210 8.15 5.41 -4.47
N LYS A 211 7.69 4.82 -5.57
CA LYS A 211 7.21 5.54 -6.75
C LYS A 211 5.73 5.26 -6.97
N ILE A 212 4.93 6.30 -7.13
CA ILE A 212 3.50 6.23 -7.48
C ILE A 212 3.32 6.97 -8.80
N LEU A 213 3.11 6.23 -9.88
CA LEU A 213 2.78 6.77 -11.19
C LEU A 213 1.26 6.83 -11.33
N CYS A 214 0.72 8.03 -11.52
CA CYS A 214 -0.67 8.22 -11.90
C CYS A 214 -0.78 8.03 -13.41
N SER A 215 -1.54 7.03 -13.83
CA SER A 215 -1.92 6.83 -15.23
C SER A 215 -3.38 7.23 -15.44
N HIS A 216 -3.85 7.14 -16.68
CA HIS A 216 -5.25 7.40 -17.03
C HIS A 216 -6.27 6.60 -16.20
N ASN A 217 -5.97 5.33 -15.88
CA ASN A 217 -6.94 4.40 -15.28
C ASN A 217 -6.62 3.99 -13.83
N GLU A 218 -5.36 4.09 -13.42
CA GLU A 218 -4.88 3.53 -12.16
C GLU A 218 -3.61 4.21 -11.65
N TYR A 219 -3.32 3.98 -10.37
CA TYR A 219 -2.02 4.23 -9.77
C TYR A 219 -1.16 2.99 -9.94
N LYS A 220 0.06 3.15 -10.46
CA LYS A 220 1.07 2.10 -10.51
C LYS A 220 2.12 2.36 -9.44
N VAL A 221 2.36 1.37 -8.60
CA VAL A 221 3.25 1.49 -7.45
C VAL A 221 4.47 0.62 -7.66
N ALA A 222 5.64 1.21 -7.43
CA ALA A 222 6.91 0.51 -7.43
C ALA A 222 7.70 0.85 -6.17
N VAL A 223 8.44 -0.13 -5.67
CA VAL A 223 9.31 0.06 -4.50
C VAL A 223 10.68 -0.54 -4.79
N ASN A 224 11.72 0.26 -4.55
CA ASN A 224 13.11 -0.07 -4.80
C ASN A 224 13.33 -0.55 -6.25
N LYS A 225 12.92 0.28 -7.22
CA LYS A 225 13.07 0.07 -8.68
C LYS A 225 12.31 -1.12 -9.28
N SER A 226 11.45 -1.78 -8.51
CA SER A 226 10.66 -2.91 -8.98
C SER A 226 9.18 -2.62 -8.82
N HIS A 227 8.42 -2.81 -9.90
CA HIS A 227 6.97 -2.76 -9.88
C HIS A 227 6.42 -3.69 -8.79
N LEU A 228 5.38 -3.23 -8.09
CA LEU A 228 4.81 -3.92 -6.95
C LEU A 228 3.33 -4.24 -7.16
N LEU A 229 2.51 -3.23 -7.49
CA LEU A 229 1.07 -3.36 -7.59
C LEU A 229 0.44 -2.19 -8.34
N GLU A 230 -0.81 -2.37 -8.75
CA GLU A 230 -1.66 -1.36 -9.37
C GLU A 230 -2.94 -1.18 -8.54
N PHE A 231 -3.51 0.03 -8.55
CA PHE A 231 -4.79 0.33 -7.89
C PHE A 231 -5.64 1.20 -8.81
N ARG A 232 -6.78 0.67 -9.28
CA ARG A 232 -7.67 1.37 -10.20
C ARG A 232 -8.31 2.59 -9.54
N HIS A 233 -8.43 3.69 -10.29
CA HIS A 233 -9.05 4.92 -9.81
C HIS A 233 -10.50 4.68 -9.38
N ARG A 234 -10.81 4.90 -8.11
CA ARG A 234 -12.19 4.89 -7.60
C ARG A 234 -12.81 6.29 -7.62
N VAL A 235 -12.01 7.31 -7.34
CA VAL A 235 -12.34 8.72 -7.56
C VAL A 235 -11.91 9.09 -8.99
N LYS A 236 -12.81 9.67 -9.78
CA LYS A 236 -12.56 9.95 -11.21
C LYS A 236 -12.17 11.40 -11.50
N GLU A 237 -12.47 12.33 -10.59
CA GLU A 237 -12.05 13.73 -10.71
C GLU A 237 -10.59 13.87 -10.28
N LEU A 238 -9.66 13.36 -11.10
CA LEU A 238 -8.23 13.29 -10.78
C LEU A 238 -7.63 14.67 -10.44
N ASN A 239 -8.05 15.70 -11.16
CA ASN A 239 -7.68 17.10 -10.92
C ASN A 239 -8.12 17.64 -9.54
N MET A 240 -9.06 16.98 -8.86
CA MET A 240 -9.51 17.32 -7.51
C MET A 240 -8.77 16.55 -6.41
N ILE A 241 -7.94 15.56 -6.77
CA ILE A 241 -7.10 14.81 -5.84
C ILE A 241 -5.84 15.63 -5.59
N ASN A 242 -5.93 16.58 -4.65
CA ASN A 242 -5.01 17.69 -4.52
C ASN A 242 -4.15 17.68 -3.25
N SER A 243 -4.16 16.58 -2.48
CA SER A 243 -3.30 16.42 -1.31
C SER A 243 -2.54 15.10 -1.34
N LEU A 244 -1.28 15.16 -0.93
CA LEU A 244 -0.43 14.02 -0.59
C LEU A 244 -0.13 14.10 0.90
N SER A 245 -0.47 13.05 1.65
CA SER A 245 -0.13 12.93 3.08
C SER A 245 0.68 11.68 3.34
N ILE A 246 1.78 11.79 4.10
CA ILE A 246 2.66 10.68 4.45
C ILE A 246 2.90 10.68 5.96
N TYR A 247 2.59 9.58 6.64
CA TYR A 247 2.70 9.49 8.10
C TYR A 247 2.99 8.06 8.61
N ASP A 248 3.03 7.93 9.94
CA ASP A 248 3.45 6.74 10.71
C ASP A 248 4.98 6.50 10.75
N ASP A 249 5.43 5.27 10.49
CA ASP A 249 6.73 4.78 10.91
C ASP A 249 7.84 4.99 9.86
N VAL A 250 7.96 6.20 9.34
CA VAL A 250 9.00 6.61 8.38
C VAL A 250 9.67 7.93 8.75
N THR A 251 10.87 8.14 8.21
CA THR A 251 11.52 9.44 8.07
C THR A 251 11.69 9.72 6.58
N LEU A 252 11.54 10.99 6.16
CA LEU A 252 11.60 11.35 4.75
C LEU A 252 12.93 12.02 4.42
N THR A 253 13.52 11.60 3.30
CA THR A 253 14.71 12.22 2.70
C THR A 253 14.31 13.16 1.57
N SER A 254 13.39 12.74 0.70
CA SER A 254 12.84 13.59 -0.36
C SER A 254 11.43 13.17 -0.76
N VAL A 255 10.65 14.14 -1.23
CA VAL A 255 9.41 13.93 -1.98
C VAL A 255 9.52 14.75 -3.25
N ASN A 256 9.59 14.06 -4.39
CA ASN A 256 9.68 14.69 -5.71
C ASN A 256 8.41 14.42 -6.51
N ILE A 257 7.98 15.42 -7.27
CA ILE A 257 6.81 15.36 -8.12
C ILE A 257 7.23 15.80 -9.50
N GLU A 258 7.06 14.94 -10.49
CA GLU A 258 7.44 15.20 -11.87
C GLU A 258 6.41 14.66 -12.84
N THR A 259 6.42 15.19 -14.06
CA THR A 259 5.63 14.66 -15.17
C THR A 259 6.55 13.84 -16.05
N LEU A 260 6.20 12.57 -16.28
CA LEU A 260 6.92 11.76 -17.26
C LEU A 260 6.61 12.25 -18.69
N PRO A 261 7.58 12.13 -19.63
CA PRO A 261 7.43 12.57 -21.01
C PRO A 261 6.27 11.88 -21.75
#